data_AF-A0A959ZHT0-F1
#
_entry.id   AF-A0A959ZHT0-F1
#
_cell.length_a   1.000
_cell.length_b   1.000
_cell.length_c   1.000
_cell.angle_alpha   90.00
_cell.angle_beta   90.00
_cell.angle_gamma   90.00
#
_symmetry.space_group_name_H-M   'P 1'
#
loop_
_entity.id
_entity.type
_entity.pdbx_description
1 polymer ?
#
loop_
_entity_poly.entity_id
_entity_poly.type
_entity_poly.pdbx_seq_one_letter_code
_entity_poly.pdbx_strand_id
1 'polypeptide(L)'
;MNLEDAEAPENAAEGWKPDPMGASELRYWDGTAWTDRIGSRQPSDGAGQTNSGYTAPTKVCPHCGASAQTTSKKCPNCGKGYKKRTALKVFVAICVAGLIFVVGCTALLAGGVNEAVNELDAEQEKHAITRAQFQALEIGMTQQEVIDSTGKTPEDRQNFETEGILSKEPEKSSCIYYNRADGEFLDSYQLCFDNGELTSKNAW
;
A
#
# COMPACT_ATOMS: atom_id res chain seq x y z
N MET A 1 -22.50 65.71 16.36
CA MET A 1 -23.96 65.48 16.43
C MET A 1 -24.17 64.60 17.65
N ASN A 2 -24.78 65.19 18.68
CA ASN A 2 -24.85 64.64 20.03
C ASN A 2 -25.86 63.49 20.10
N LEU A 3 -25.61 62.55 21.00
CA LEU A 3 -26.46 61.38 21.31
C LEU A 3 -27.80 61.75 21.98
N GLU A 4 -28.08 63.03 22.16
CA GLU A 4 -29.15 63.54 23.04
C GLU A 4 -30.48 63.81 22.30
N ASP A 5 -30.51 63.81 20.96
CA ASP A 5 -31.67 64.26 20.19
C ASP A 5 -32.50 63.14 19.51
N ALA A 6 -32.27 61.86 19.86
CA ALA A 6 -33.15 60.77 19.41
C ALA A 6 -34.29 60.58 20.41
N GLU A 7 -35.38 61.32 20.21
CA GLU A 7 -36.55 61.35 21.10
C GLU A 7 -37.10 59.93 21.34
N ALA A 8 -36.99 59.46 22.58
CA ALA A 8 -37.55 58.20 23.04
C ALA A 8 -39.04 58.37 23.39
N PRO A 9 -39.89 57.35 23.22
CA PRO A 9 -41.30 57.46 23.60
C PRO A 9 -41.42 57.65 25.13
N GLU A 10 -42.01 58.78 25.55
CA GLU A 10 -42.09 59.30 26.95
C GLU A 10 -42.73 58.38 28.01
N ASN A 11 -43.05 57.11 27.70
CA ASN A 11 -43.56 56.14 28.66
C ASN A 11 -43.15 54.69 28.33
N ALA A 12 -41.99 54.48 27.71
CA ALA A 12 -41.51 53.13 27.44
C ALA A 12 -40.92 52.47 28.70
N ALA A 13 -41.52 51.33 29.09
CA ALA A 13 -40.95 50.42 30.08
C ALA A 13 -39.53 49.97 29.66
N GLU A 14 -38.65 49.79 30.66
CA GLU A 14 -37.29 49.31 30.49
C GLU A 14 -37.24 48.04 29.63
N GLY A 15 -36.26 47.95 28.73
CA GLY A 15 -36.09 46.78 27.87
C GLY A 15 -35.50 47.09 26.50
N TRP A 16 -35.26 46.01 25.74
CA TRP A 16 -34.75 46.09 24.37
C TRP A 16 -35.78 46.69 23.40
N LYS A 17 -35.37 47.70 22.65
CA LYS A 17 -36.20 48.41 21.67
C LYS A 17 -35.43 48.54 20.34
N PRO A 18 -36.11 48.71 19.20
CA PRO A 18 -35.44 48.94 17.93
C PRO A 18 -34.51 50.15 17.99
N ASP A 19 -33.26 50.01 17.53
CA ASP A 19 -32.31 51.12 17.50
C ASP A 19 -32.77 52.17 16.46
N PRO A 20 -33.01 53.43 16.86
CA PRO A 20 -33.40 54.50 15.93
C PRO A 20 -32.36 54.76 14.82
N MET A 21 -31.09 54.41 15.06
CA MET A 21 -29.97 54.62 14.13
C MET A 21 -29.67 53.42 13.23
N GLY A 22 -30.26 52.24 13.48
CA GLY A 22 -29.95 51.00 12.77
C GLY A 22 -31.14 50.04 12.69
N ALA A 23 -31.77 49.95 11.52
CA ALA A 23 -33.03 49.20 11.31
C ALA A 23 -32.98 47.69 11.64
N SER A 24 -31.79 47.10 11.81
CA SER A 24 -31.58 45.67 12.08
C SER A 24 -31.08 45.34 13.49
N GLU A 25 -30.91 46.32 14.37
CA GLU A 25 -30.36 46.13 15.71
C GLU A 25 -31.35 46.57 16.80
N LEU A 26 -31.23 45.97 18.00
CA LEU A 26 -31.96 46.38 19.20
C LEU A 26 -30.99 47.08 20.14
N ARG A 27 -31.42 48.18 20.76
CA ARG A 27 -30.69 48.88 21.83
C ARG A 27 -31.49 48.83 23.12
N TYR A 28 -30.82 48.77 24.26
CA TYR A 28 -31.49 48.70 25.56
C TYR A 28 -31.83 50.10 26.09
N TRP A 29 -33.11 50.32 26.38
CA TRP A 29 -33.66 51.50 27.07
C TRP A 29 -33.83 51.20 28.55
N ASP A 30 -33.27 52.03 29.43
CA ASP A 30 -33.31 51.80 30.89
C ASP A 30 -34.51 52.46 31.59
N GLY A 31 -35.40 53.10 30.83
CA GLY A 31 -36.54 53.87 31.37
C GLY A 31 -36.32 55.38 31.35
N THR A 32 -35.07 55.84 31.25
CA THR A 32 -34.70 57.27 31.24
C THR A 32 -33.78 57.67 30.09
N ALA A 33 -32.89 56.78 29.64
CA ALA A 33 -31.97 57.01 28.54
C ALA A 33 -31.66 55.72 27.75
N TRP A 34 -31.14 55.90 26.53
CA TRP A 34 -30.58 54.81 25.74
C TRP A 34 -29.20 54.44 26.28
N THR A 35 -28.97 53.14 26.49
CA THR A 35 -27.66 52.63 26.93
C THR A 35 -26.81 52.19 25.73
N ASP A 36 -25.50 52.01 25.95
CA ASP A 36 -24.56 51.50 24.92
C ASP A 36 -24.72 50.00 24.66
N ARG A 37 -25.70 49.34 25.29
CA ARG A 37 -25.95 47.91 25.11
C ARG A 37 -26.72 47.71 23.81
N ILE A 38 -26.06 47.10 22.83
CA ILE A 38 -26.62 46.71 21.54
C ILE A 38 -26.81 45.19 21.53
N GLY A 39 -27.98 44.74 21.08
CA GLY A 39 -28.34 43.35 20.88
C GLY A 39 -28.74 43.13 19.42
N SER A 40 -28.31 42.02 18.83
CA SER A 40 -28.83 41.60 17.54
C SER A 40 -30.28 41.12 17.71
N ARG A 41 -31.16 41.46 16.76
CA ARG A 41 -32.52 40.87 16.73
C ARG A 41 -32.38 39.39 16.39
N GLN A 42 -32.26 38.54 17.40
CA GLN A 42 -32.34 37.10 17.22
C GLN A 42 -33.76 36.76 16.71
N PRO A 43 -33.93 35.94 15.66
CA PRO A 43 -35.26 35.58 15.17
C PRO A 43 -36.01 34.90 16.32
N SER A 44 -37.12 35.49 16.73
CA SER A 44 -37.99 34.98 17.79
C SER A 44 -38.48 33.57 17.44
N ASP A 45 -38.17 32.62 18.31
CA ASP A 45 -38.63 31.23 18.26
C ASP A 45 -40.17 31.15 18.21
N GLY A 46 -40.69 30.72 17.07
CA GLY A 46 -42.08 30.34 16.87
C GLY A 46 -42.17 28.98 16.19
N ALA A 47 -42.51 27.95 16.97
CA ALA A 47 -42.93 26.60 16.55
C ALA A 47 -41.94 25.78 15.69
N GLY A 48 -41.10 24.99 16.39
CA GLY A 48 -40.65 23.65 15.97
C GLY A 48 -40.24 23.44 14.51
N GLN A 49 -39.06 23.91 14.12
CA GLN A 49 -38.43 23.52 12.87
C GLN A 49 -37.01 22.99 13.10
N THR A 50 -36.87 21.67 13.23
CA THR A 50 -35.58 20.99 13.10
C THR A 50 -35.21 20.89 11.62
N ASN A 51 -34.75 22.00 11.02
CA ASN A 51 -34.04 21.96 9.75
C ASN A 51 -32.54 21.75 10.02
N SER A 52 -32.18 20.51 10.38
CA SER A 52 -30.84 20.02 10.05
C SER A 52 -30.89 19.55 8.60
N GLY A 53 -30.12 20.20 7.72
CA GLY A 53 -29.92 19.80 6.32
C GLY A 53 -29.21 18.45 6.13
N TYR A 54 -29.43 17.50 7.03
CA TYR A 54 -29.06 16.11 6.92
C TYR A 54 -30.34 15.29 6.76
N THR A 55 -30.75 15.05 5.51
CA THR A 55 -31.81 14.09 5.21
C THR A 55 -31.40 12.74 5.78
N ALA A 56 -32.11 12.26 6.79
CA ALA A 56 -31.83 10.96 7.38
C ALA A 56 -31.93 9.87 6.29
N PRO A 57 -30.99 8.91 6.25
CA PRO A 57 -30.98 7.90 5.19
C PRO A 57 -32.28 7.09 5.24
N THR A 58 -32.87 6.87 4.07
CA THR A 58 -34.03 5.98 3.91
C THR A 58 -33.60 4.54 4.20
N LYS A 59 -34.15 3.93 5.26
CA LYS A 59 -33.92 2.52 5.60
C LYS A 59 -35.22 1.74 5.42
N VAL A 60 -35.15 0.63 4.69
CA VAL A 60 -36.25 -0.36 4.60
C VAL A 60 -36.11 -1.37 5.73
N CYS A 61 -37.18 -1.58 6.50
CA CYS A 61 -37.16 -2.52 7.62
C CYS A 61 -37.24 -3.97 7.12
N PRO A 62 -36.28 -4.85 7.47
CA PRO A 62 -36.30 -6.26 7.06
C PRO A 62 -37.42 -7.09 7.72
N HIS A 63 -38.14 -6.53 8.70
CA HIS A 63 -39.19 -7.25 9.45
C HIS A 63 -40.61 -6.90 9.02
N CYS A 64 -40.86 -5.68 8.54
CA CYS A 64 -42.21 -5.21 8.18
C CYS A 64 -42.27 -4.53 6.80
N GLY A 65 -41.15 -4.42 6.09
CA GLY A 65 -41.08 -3.83 4.75
C GLY A 65 -41.24 -2.31 4.71
N ALA A 66 -41.60 -1.64 5.81
CA ALA A 66 -41.76 -0.19 5.83
C ALA A 66 -40.44 0.55 5.57
N SER A 67 -40.48 1.49 4.64
CA SER A 67 -39.44 2.49 4.42
C SER A 67 -39.63 3.64 5.41
N ALA A 68 -38.56 4.03 6.10
CA ALA A 68 -38.57 5.18 6.99
C ALA A 68 -37.26 5.96 6.85
N GLN A 69 -37.34 7.30 6.85
CA GLN A 69 -36.18 8.16 6.95
C GLN A 69 -35.78 8.29 8.41
N THR A 70 -34.81 7.50 8.84
CA THR A 70 -34.43 7.48 10.25
C THR A 70 -32.98 7.02 10.46
N THR A 71 -32.30 7.71 11.37
CA THR A 71 -30.99 7.30 11.88
C THR A 71 -31.10 6.27 13.00
N SER A 72 -32.31 6.04 13.55
CA SER A 72 -32.56 5.13 14.66
C SER A 72 -32.17 3.67 14.39
N LYS A 73 -31.70 2.98 15.44
CA LYS A 73 -31.37 1.55 15.40
C LYS A 73 -32.62 0.65 15.36
N LYS A 74 -33.78 1.18 15.79
CA LYS A 74 -35.09 0.51 15.81
C LYS A 74 -36.01 1.11 14.75
N CYS A 75 -36.84 0.26 14.15
CA CYS A 75 -37.85 0.66 13.18
C CYS A 75 -39.00 1.40 13.90
N PRO A 76 -39.41 2.59 13.43
CA PRO A 76 -40.52 3.34 14.03
C PRO A 76 -41.89 2.67 13.80
N ASN A 77 -42.03 1.82 12.77
CA ASN A 77 -43.29 1.15 12.48
C ASN A 77 -43.54 -0.09 13.36
N CYS A 78 -42.52 -0.92 13.59
CA CYS A 78 -42.69 -2.20 14.30
C CYS A 78 -41.79 -2.39 15.54
N GLY A 79 -40.95 -1.41 15.87
CA GLY A 79 -40.05 -1.43 17.03
C GLY A 79 -38.83 -2.35 16.92
N LYS A 80 -38.76 -3.23 15.90
CA LYS A 80 -37.65 -4.19 15.71
C LYS A 80 -36.39 -3.50 15.18
N GLY A 81 -35.21 -4.04 15.55
CA GLY A 81 -33.92 -3.46 15.16
C GLY A 81 -33.53 -3.73 13.70
N TYR A 82 -32.83 -2.81 13.06
CA TYR A 82 -32.30 -2.96 11.68
C TYR A 82 -31.06 -3.88 11.58
N LYS A 83 -30.75 -4.69 12.60
CA LYS A 83 -29.52 -5.52 12.63
C LYS A 83 -29.58 -6.62 11.55
N LYS A 84 -28.77 -6.50 10.50
CA LYS A 84 -28.49 -7.62 9.58
C LYS A 84 -27.62 -8.64 10.32
N ARG A 85 -28.14 -9.85 10.57
CA ARG A 85 -27.48 -10.92 11.36
C ARG A 85 -26.33 -11.64 10.63
N THR A 86 -25.89 -11.16 9.47
CA THR A 86 -25.13 -12.00 8.51
C THR A 86 -23.69 -11.55 8.24
N ALA A 87 -23.32 -10.29 8.51
CA ALA A 87 -21.99 -9.78 8.10
C ALA A 87 -20.81 -10.37 8.89
N LEU A 88 -20.97 -10.61 10.20
CA LEU A 88 -19.88 -11.12 11.05
C LEU A 88 -19.51 -12.58 10.69
N LYS A 89 -20.50 -13.42 10.41
CA LYS A 89 -20.26 -14.84 10.04
C LYS A 89 -19.59 -14.96 8.67
N VAL A 90 -19.95 -14.09 7.73
CA VAL A 90 -19.33 -14.04 6.39
C VAL A 90 -17.86 -13.60 6.48
N PHE A 91 -17.57 -12.58 7.30
CA PHE A 91 -16.19 -12.12 7.50
C PHE A 91 -15.30 -13.21 8.13
N VAL A 92 -15.80 -13.88 9.18
CA VAL A 92 -15.07 -15.00 9.81
C VAL A 92 -14.82 -16.14 8.81
N ALA A 93 -15.82 -16.49 7.98
CA ALA A 93 -15.65 -17.52 6.97
C ALA A 93 -14.59 -17.15 5.92
N ILE A 94 -14.55 -15.89 5.48
CA ILE A 94 -13.53 -15.39 4.52
C ILE A 94 -12.14 -15.42 5.14
N CYS A 95 -11.98 -14.99 6.39
CA CYS A 95 -10.69 -15.03 7.08
C CYS A 95 -10.19 -16.47 7.25
N VAL A 96 -11.06 -17.41 7.63
CA VAL A 96 -10.70 -18.82 7.78
C VAL A 96 -10.32 -19.45 6.44
N ALA A 97 -11.08 -19.19 5.38
CA ALA A 97 -10.76 -19.66 4.03
C ALA A 97 -9.43 -19.08 3.51
N GLY A 98 -9.17 -17.79 3.76
CA GLY A 98 -7.91 -17.14 3.42
C GLY A 98 -6.72 -17.76 4.16
N LEU A 99 -6.85 -18.03 5.46
CA LEU A 99 -5.82 -18.70 6.24
C LEU A 99 -5.54 -20.12 5.73
N ILE A 100 -6.58 -20.89 5.42
CA ILE A 100 -6.43 -22.23 4.85
C ILE A 100 -5.72 -22.19 3.50
N PHE A 101 -6.07 -21.22 2.65
CA PHE A 101 -5.43 -21.05 1.34
C PHE A 101 -3.93 -20.71 1.47
N VAL A 102 -3.59 -19.76 2.36
CA VAL A 102 -2.18 -19.39 2.62
C VAL A 102 -1.39 -20.59 3.16
N VAL A 103 -1.92 -21.30 4.16
CA VAL A 103 -1.25 -22.48 4.73
C VAL A 103 -1.10 -23.59 3.69
N GLY A 104 -2.14 -23.84 2.88
CA GLY A 104 -2.09 -24.79 1.77
C GLY A 104 -1.03 -24.44 0.72
N CYS A 105 -0.95 -23.18 0.31
CA CYS A 105 0.10 -22.71 -0.62
C CYS A 105 1.50 -22.87 -0.02
N THR A 106 1.71 -22.54 1.26
CA THR A 106 3.03 -22.71 1.89
C THR A 106 3.46 -24.18 1.98
N ALA A 107 2.54 -25.10 2.25
CA ALA A 107 2.84 -26.54 2.30
C ALA A 107 3.20 -27.11 0.92
N LEU A 108 2.52 -26.67 -0.14
CA LEU A 108 2.83 -27.08 -1.51
C LEU A 108 4.20 -26.58 -1.97
N LEU A 109 4.55 -25.32 -1.65
CA LEU A 109 5.87 -24.77 -1.98
C LEU A 109 6.97 -25.45 -1.17
N ALA A 110 6.78 -25.70 0.13
CA ALA A 110 7.80 -26.37 0.94
C ALA A 110 8.13 -27.79 0.45
N GLY A 111 7.16 -28.53 -0.08
CA GLY A 111 7.37 -29.87 -0.62
C GLY A 111 8.06 -29.90 -1.99
N GLY A 112 7.73 -28.97 -2.89
CA GLY A 112 8.30 -28.94 -4.24
C GLY A 112 9.62 -28.17 -4.36
N VAL A 113 9.81 -27.14 -3.54
CA VAL A 113 11.02 -26.29 -3.62
C VAL A 113 12.24 -27.03 -3.10
N ASN A 114 12.11 -27.89 -2.09
CA ASN A 114 13.28 -28.51 -1.47
C ASN A 114 14.00 -29.51 -2.40
N GLU A 115 13.26 -30.22 -3.27
CA GLU A 115 13.86 -31.12 -4.25
C GLU A 115 14.45 -30.35 -5.44
N ALA A 116 13.71 -29.35 -5.96
CA ALA A 116 14.20 -28.49 -7.03
C ALA A 116 15.45 -27.68 -6.64
N VAL A 117 15.52 -27.19 -5.39
CA VAL A 117 16.70 -26.48 -4.88
C VAL A 117 17.87 -27.45 -4.73
N ASN A 118 17.66 -28.65 -4.21
CA ASN A 118 18.75 -29.63 -4.11
C ASN A 118 19.28 -30.05 -5.49
N GLU A 119 18.40 -30.16 -6.50
CA GLU A 119 18.81 -30.44 -7.88
C GLU A 119 19.63 -29.28 -8.46
N LEU A 120 19.16 -28.04 -8.27
CA LEU A 120 19.89 -26.82 -8.67
C LEU A 120 21.23 -26.68 -7.96
N ASP A 121 21.30 -26.94 -6.65
CA ASP A 121 22.54 -26.89 -5.86
C ASP A 121 23.53 -27.94 -6.37
N ALA A 122 23.06 -29.17 -6.62
CA ALA A 122 23.89 -30.25 -7.16
C ALA A 122 24.39 -29.96 -8.59
N GLU A 123 23.62 -29.24 -9.40
CA GLU A 123 24.09 -28.75 -10.70
C GLU A 123 25.09 -27.61 -10.56
N GLN A 124 24.81 -26.62 -9.71
CA GLN A 124 25.70 -25.49 -9.48
C GLN A 124 27.07 -25.95 -8.95
N GLU A 125 27.11 -26.95 -8.07
CA GLU A 125 28.35 -27.54 -7.56
C GLU A 125 29.23 -28.15 -8.68
N LYS A 126 28.67 -28.58 -9.80
CA LYS A 126 29.46 -29.10 -10.94
C LYS A 126 30.21 -28.00 -11.68
N HIS A 127 29.68 -26.77 -11.63
CA HIS A 127 30.21 -25.61 -12.33
C HIS A 127 30.91 -24.59 -11.41
N ALA A 128 30.92 -24.86 -10.10
CA ALA A 128 31.53 -23.97 -9.12
C ALA A 128 32.98 -24.40 -8.78
N ILE A 129 33.90 -23.43 -8.81
CA ILE A 129 35.26 -23.59 -8.31
C ILE A 129 35.51 -22.69 -7.11
N THR A 130 36.42 -23.11 -6.23
CA THR A 130 36.86 -22.33 -5.09
C THR A 130 37.86 -21.26 -5.51
N ARG A 131 38.02 -20.22 -4.66
CA ARG A 131 39.08 -19.21 -4.85
C ARG A 131 40.47 -19.81 -4.91
N ALA A 132 40.74 -20.86 -4.13
CA ALA A 132 42.03 -21.54 -4.12
C ALA A 132 42.30 -22.23 -5.48
N GLN A 133 41.32 -22.94 -6.02
CA GLN A 133 41.41 -23.53 -7.37
C GLN A 133 41.63 -22.46 -8.43
N PHE A 134 40.84 -21.37 -8.40
CA PHE A 134 41.02 -20.25 -9.32
C PHE A 134 42.42 -19.66 -9.24
N GLN A 135 42.97 -19.46 -8.03
CA GLN A 135 44.32 -18.91 -7.84
C GLN A 135 45.42 -19.85 -8.30
N ALA A 136 45.22 -21.16 -8.21
CA ALA A 136 46.18 -22.18 -8.63
C ALA A 136 46.35 -22.30 -10.15
N LEU A 137 45.40 -21.79 -10.95
CA LEU A 137 45.51 -21.79 -12.41
C LEU A 137 46.60 -20.83 -12.88
N GLU A 138 47.43 -21.25 -13.83
CA GLU A 138 48.53 -20.45 -14.38
C GLU A 138 48.22 -19.97 -15.80
N ILE A 139 48.68 -18.76 -16.13
CA ILE A 139 48.64 -18.23 -17.50
C ILE A 139 49.47 -19.16 -18.40
N GLY A 140 48.94 -19.48 -19.57
CA GLY A 140 49.52 -20.43 -20.52
C GLY A 140 48.91 -21.84 -20.47
N MET A 141 48.14 -22.18 -19.43
CA MET A 141 47.41 -23.46 -19.38
C MET A 141 46.40 -23.55 -20.51
N THR A 142 46.28 -24.73 -21.11
CA THR A 142 45.22 -25.01 -22.08
C THR A 142 43.86 -25.11 -21.39
N GLN A 143 42.77 -24.91 -22.14
CA GLN A 143 41.41 -25.06 -21.61
C GLN A 143 41.18 -26.45 -20.98
N GLN A 144 41.73 -27.52 -21.58
CA GLN A 144 41.58 -28.86 -21.03
C GLN A 144 42.34 -29.04 -19.71
N GLU A 145 43.55 -28.49 -19.59
CA GLU A 145 44.32 -28.54 -18.33
C GLU A 145 43.63 -27.77 -17.20
N VAL A 146 42.97 -26.65 -17.52
CA VAL A 146 42.13 -25.91 -16.56
C VAL A 146 40.96 -26.78 -16.07
N ILE A 147 40.27 -27.47 -16.99
CA ILE A 147 39.16 -28.36 -16.64
C ILE A 147 39.65 -29.53 -15.78
N ASP A 148 40.77 -30.16 -16.17
CA ASP A 148 41.33 -31.30 -15.47
C ASP A 148 41.86 -30.94 -14.08
N SER A 149 42.48 -29.77 -13.93
CA SER A 149 43.01 -29.28 -12.65
C SER A 149 41.91 -28.86 -11.67
N THR A 150 40.80 -28.32 -12.18
CA THR A 150 39.65 -27.95 -11.35
C THR A 150 38.76 -29.14 -11.03
N GLY A 151 38.72 -30.14 -11.91
CA GLY A 151 37.77 -31.26 -11.85
C GLY A 151 36.32 -30.80 -12.03
N LYS A 152 36.10 -29.62 -12.62
CA LYS A 152 34.80 -28.97 -12.78
C LYS A 152 34.58 -28.60 -14.24
N THR A 153 33.33 -28.71 -14.68
CA THR A 153 32.93 -28.31 -16.02
C THR A 153 32.58 -26.82 -16.00
N PRO A 154 33.13 -25.97 -16.87
CA PRO A 154 32.71 -24.59 -16.94
C PRO A 154 31.25 -24.50 -17.39
N GLU A 155 30.57 -23.40 -17.07
CA GLU A 155 29.31 -23.10 -17.74
C GLU A 155 29.60 -22.73 -19.20
N ASP A 156 29.10 -23.58 -20.09
CA ASP A 156 29.24 -23.39 -21.52
C ASP A 156 28.21 -22.35 -22.01
N ARG A 157 28.60 -21.08 -21.99
CA ARG A 157 27.85 -20.02 -22.68
C ARG A 157 28.01 -20.08 -24.21
N GLN A 158 28.90 -20.91 -24.75
CA GLN A 158 28.98 -21.17 -26.18
C GLN A 158 27.93 -22.20 -26.65
N ASN A 159 27.10 -22.74 -25.76
CA ASN A 159 25.96 -23.56 -26.19
C ASN A 159 24.95 -22.76 -27.07
N PHE A 160 25.00 -21.42 -27.03
CA PHE A 160 24.28 -20.55 -27.97
C PHE A 160 24.85 -20.57 -29.41
N GLU A 161 26.13 -20.93 -29.59
CA GLU A 161 26.75 -21.11 -30.92
C GLU A 161 26.31 -22.43 -31.56
N THR A 162 26.16 -23.50 -30.76
CA THR A 162 25.72 -24.82 -31.23
C THR A 162 24.25 -24.82 -31.68
N GLU A 163 23.42 -23.94 -31.11
CA GLU A 163 22.04 -23.69 -31.59
C GLU A 163 21.99 -22.89 -32.90
N GLY A 164 23.14 -22.48 -33.46
CA GLY A 164 23.23 -21.78 -34.74
C GLY A 164 22.75 -20.33 -34.69
N ILE A 165 22.63 -19.74 -33.50
CA ILE A 165 22.15 -18.38 -33.28
C ILE A 165 23.28 -17.35 -33.49
N LEU A 166 24.53 -17.74 -33.21
CA LEU A 166 25.71 -16.92 -33.42
C LEU A 166 26.68 -17.61 -34.39
N SER A 167 27.19 -16.86 -35.35
CA SER A 167 28.25 -17.30 -36.26
C SER A 167 29.47 -17.72 -35.43
N LYS A 168 30.09 -18.88 -35.74
CA LYS A 168 31.38 -19.33 -35.17
C LYS A 168 32.30 -18.12 -34.95
N GLU A 169 32.54 -17.77 -33.69
CA GLU A 169 33.50 -16.72 -33.37
C GLU A 169 34.90 -17.15 -33.84
N PRO A 170 35.78 -16.19 -34.20
CA PRO A 170 37.09 -16.50 -34.75
C PRO A 170 37.87 -17.39 -33.77
N GLU A 171 38.45 -18.48 -34.30
CA GLU A 171 39.10 -19.60 -33.59
C GLU A 171 40.25 -19.24 -32.62
N LYS A 172 40.47 -17.96 -32.32
CA LYS A 172 41.67 -17.47 -31.64
C LYS A 172 41.43 -16.89 -30.25
N SER A 173 40.20 -16.63 -29.83
CA SER A 173 39.94 -16.18 -28.45
C SER A 173 38.62 -16.71 -27.92
N SER A 174 38.62 -17.44 -26.80
CA SER A 174 37.41 -17.96 -26.15
C SER A 174 37.44 -17.67 -24.65
N CYS A 175 36.29 -17.49 -24.00
CA CYS A 175 36.24 -17.35 -22.54
C CYS A 175 35.26 -18.35 -21.95
N ILE A 176 35.65 -18.99 -20.85
CA ILE A 176 34.81 -19.88 -20.05
C ILE A 176 34.53 -19.25 -18.68
N TYR A 177 33.42 -19.66 -18.08
CA TYR A 177 32.94 -19.12 -16.81
C TYR A 177 32.75 -20.24 -15.80
N TYR A 178 33.12 -19.98 -14.55
CA TYR A 178 32.84 -20.85 -13.42
C TYR A 178 32.13 -20.06 -12.34
N ASN A 179 31.14 -20.65 -11.70
CA ASN A 179 30.53 -20.03 -10.51
C ASN A 179 31.53 -20.04 -9.34
N ARG A 180 31.35 -19.10 -8.41
CA ARG A 180 32.13 -19.09 -7.18
C ARG A 180 31.49 -20.02 -6.16
N ALA A 181 32.23 -21.04 -5.72
CA ALA A 181 31.77 -21.95 -4.67
C ALA A 181 31.54 -21.26 -3.31
N ASP A 182 32.17 -20.09 -3.11
CA ASP A 182 32.08 -19.27 -1.90
C ASP A 182 31.40 -17.91 -2.14
N GLY A 183 30.74 -17.72 -3.29
CA GLY A 183 30.14 -16.45 -3.71
C GLY A 183 28.63 -16.38 -3.55
N GLU A 184 28.07 -15.19 -3.77
CA GLU A 184 26.63 -14.99 -3.92
C GLU A 184 26.15 -15.39 -5.32
N PHE A 185 24.82 -15.42 -5.52
CA PHE A 185 24.24 -15.69 -6.83
C PHE A 185 24.77 -14.69 -7.88
N LEU A 186 25.32 -15.20 -8.99
CA LEU A 186 26.01 -14.49 -10.09
C LEU A 186 27.51 -14.21 -9.91
N ASP A 187 28.08 -14.48 -8.73
CA ASP A 187 29.53 -14.40 -8.53
C ASP A 187 30.24 -15.44 -9.42
N SER A 188 31.15 -14.99 -10.28
CA SER A 188 31.77 -15.88 -11.26
C SER A 188 33.25 -15.57 -11.52
N TYR A 189 34.00 -16.61 -11.84
CA TYR A 189 35.34 -16.51 -12.41
C TYR A 189 35.25 -16.60 -13.92
N GLN A 190 35.90 -15.67 -14.60
CA GLN A 190 36.05 -15.67 -16.06
C GLN A 190 37.49 -15.99 -16.41
N LEU A 191 37.67 -16.95 -17.32
CA LEU A 191 38.97 -17.40 -17.81
C LEU A 191 38.96 -17.27 -19.32
N CYS A 192 39.84 -16.45 -19.88
CA CYS A 192 39.91 -16.20 -21.32
C CYS A 192 41.20 -16.79 -21.91
N PHE A 193 41.04 -17.44 -23.04
CA PHE A 193 42.06 -18.16 -23.77
C PHE A 193 42.30 -17.46 -25.09
N ASP A 194 43.55 -17.24 -25.47
CA ASP A 194 43.94 -16.85 -26.81
C ASP A 194 44.80 -17.93 -27.44
N ASN A 195 44.48 -18.33 -28.67
CA ASN A 195 45.09 -19.48 -29.36
C ASN A 195 45.08 -20.78 -28.53
N GLY A 196 44.07 -20.95 -27.66
CA GLY A 196 43.90 -22.13 -26.81
C GLY A 196 44.65 -22.08 -25.48
N GLU A 197 45.39 -21.00 -25.19
CA GLU A 197 46.15 -20.83 -23.95
C GLU A 197 45.53 -19.74 -23.06
N LEU A 198 45.45 -19.98 -21.75
CA LEU A 198 44.87 -19.06 -20.78
C LEU A 198 45.68 -17.77 -20.73
N THR A 199 45.12 -16.65 -21.18
CA THR A 199 45.80 -15.35 -21.19
C THR A 199 45.29 -14.40 -20.12
N SER A 200 44.05 -14.57 -19.65
CA SER A 200 43.43 -13.68 -18.67
C SER A 200 42.53 -14.41 -17.69
N LYS A 201 42.50 -13.91 -16.45
CA LYS A 201 41.71 -14.43 -15.33
C LYS A 201 41.05 -13.26 -14.59
N ASN A 202 39.72 -13.24 -14.56
CA ASN A 202 38.95 -12.21 -13.85
C ASN A 202 38.00 -12.87 -12.84
N ALA A 203 37.69 -12.14 -11.77
CA ALA A 203 36.68 -12.51 -10.79
C ALA A 203 35.66 -11.37 -10.72
N TRP A 204 34.39 -11.70 -10.89
CA TRP A 204 33.25 -10.80 -10.89
C TRP A 204 32.36 -11.07 -9.69
#